data_AF-A0A845X6G3-F1
#
_entry.id   AF-A0A845X6G3-F1
#
_cell.length_a   1.000
_cell.length_b   1.000
_cell.length_c   1.000
_cell.angle_alpha   90.00
_cell.angle_beta   90.00
_cell.angle_gamma   90.00
#
_symmetry.space_group_name_H-M   'P 1'
#
loop_
_entity.id
_entity.type
_entity.pdbx_description
1 polymer ?
#
loop_
_entity_poly.entity_id
_entity_poly.type
_entity_poly.pdbx_seq_one_letter_code
_entity_poly.pdbx_strand_id
1 'polypeptide(L)'
;MPLKNIKWPNSSPQDSDPDWSISPTHKTKWRTIIGLILMYIAVLLNWYWFWGLLSLYLVLPSLYFGVTYFVEPIARQENPILFWIISITWIAFSIVLLFPQGG
;
A
#
# COMPACT_ATOMS: atom_id res chain seq x y z
N MET A 1 14.28 -26.45 -65.96
CA MET A 1 13.26 -25.44 -65.51
C MET A 1 11.92 -25.87 -66.10
N PRO A 2 10.75 -25.80 -65.41
CA PRO A 2 10.31 -24.71 -64.51
C PRO A 2 9.56 -25.09 -63.20
N LEU A 3 9.57 -24.12 -62.26
CA LEU A 3 8.55 -23.71 -61.25
C LEU A 3 7.76 -24.77 -60.45
N LYS A 4 8.39 -25.42 -59.46
CA LYS A 4 7.71 -26.10 -58.33
C LYS A 4 7.88 -25.34 -57.00
N ASN A 5 7.73 -24.02 -57.02
CA ASN A 5 7.78 -23.18 -55.82
C ASN A 5 6.68 -22.13 -55.98
N ILE A 6 5.53 -22.24 -55.29
CA ILE A 6 5.02 -21.25 -54.33
C ILE A 6 3.93 -21.92 -53.46
N LYS A 7 4.24 -22.21 -52.20
CA LYS A 7 3.23 -22.49 -51.16
C LYS A 7 3.05 -21.18 -50.39
N TRP A 8 1.94 -20.49 -50.58
CA TRP A 8 1.56 -19.39 -49.70
C TRP A 8 0.89 -19.99 -48.45
N PRO A 9 1.45 -19.82 -47.25
CA PRO A 9 0.75 -20.16 -46.02
C PRO A 9 -0.37 -19.14 -45.80
N ASN A 10 -1.57 -19.63 -45.50
CA ASN A 10 -2.77 -18.85 -45.15
C ASN A 10 -2.42 -17.59 -44.35
N SER A 11 -2.34 -16.47 -45.04
CA SER A 11 -2.22 -15.13 -44.46
C SER A 11 -3.41 -14.36 -44.98
N SER A 12 -4.56 -14.67 -44.38
CA SER A 12 -5.72 -13.79 -44.44
C SER A 12 -5.32 -12.44 -43.83
N PRO A 13 -5.74 -11.32 -44.42
CA PRO A 13 -5.44 -9.98 -43.92
C PRO A 13 -6.21 -9.75 -42.62
N GLN A 14 -5.57 -10.06 -41.50
CA GLN A 14 -5.96 -9.57 -40.17
C GLN A 14 -4.77 -8.76 -39.61
N ASP A 15 -4.33 -7.71 -40.31
CA ASP A 15 -4.66 -6.33 -39.95
C ASP A 15 -4.89 -6.13 -38.44
N SER A 16 -3.83 -5.95 -37.65
CA SER A 16 -3.22 -4.64 -37.37
C SER A 16 -4.17 -3.58 -36.81
N ASP A 17 -5.24 -3.97 -36.13
CA ASP A 17 -5.81 -3.10 -35.10
C ASP A 17 -5.01 -3.31 -33.81
N PRO A 18 -4.30 -2.29 -33.28
CA PRO A 18 -3.84 -2.37 -31.90
C PRO A 18 -5.09 -2.54 -31.04
N ASP A 19 -5.20 -3.67 -30.35
CA ASP A 19 -6.25 -3.94 -29.38
C ASP A 19 -6.20 -2.88 -28.26
N TRP A 20 -6.85 -1.74 -28.50
CA TRP A 20 -7.04 -0.66 -27.54
C TRP A 20 -8.16 -1.00 -26.55
N SER A 21 -8.75 -2.19 -26.63
CA SER A 21 -9.70 -2.71 -25.63
C SER A 21 -8.96 -3.29 -24.42
N ILE A 22 -8.00 -2.52 -23.88
CA ILE A 22 -7.66 -2.63 -22.46
C ILE A 22 -8.89 -2.16 -21.70
N SER A 23 -9.85 -3.07 -21.53
CA SER A 23 -10.94 -2.92 -20.58
C SER A 23 -10.25 -2.81 -19.23
N PRO A 24 -10.24 -1.64 -18.55
CA PRO A 24 -9.76 -1.60 -17.19
C PRO A 24 -10.71 -2.49 -16.42
N THR A 25 -10.28 -3.72 -16.14
CA THR A 25 -10.96 -4.57 -15.17
C THR A 25 -10.78 -3.86 -13.84
N HIS A 26 -11.75 -3.00 -13.52
CA HIS A 26 -11.81 -2.27 -12.28
C HIS A 26 -12.02 -3.34 -11.20
N LYS A 27 -10.92 -3.97 -10.77
CA LYS A 27 -10.90 -4.88 -9.64
C LYS A 27 -11.30 -4.02 -8.46
N THR A 28 -12.59 -4.07 -8.14
CA THR A 28 -13.16 -3.38 -6.99
C THR A 28 -12.27 -3.73 -5.81
N LYS A 29 -11.59 -2.72 -5.26
CA LYS A 29 -10.69 -2.88 -4.12
C LYS A 29 -11.53 -3.05 -2.85
N TRP A 30 -12.37 -4.08 -2.83
CA TRP A 30 -13.33 -4.38 -1.76
C TRP A 30 -12.62 -4.56 -0.42
N ARG A 31 -11.38 -5.09 -0.43
CA ARG A 31 -10.51 -5.18 0.75
C ARG A 31 -10.18 -3.79 1.32
N THR A 32 -9.94 -2.81 0.46
CA THR A 32 -9.70 -1.42 0.88
C THR A 32 -10.98 -0.81 1.44
N ILE A 33 -12.14 -1.07 0.82
CA ILE A 33 -13.44 -0.57 1.31
C ILE A 33 -13.75 -1.12 2.70
N ILE A 34 -13.56 -2.44 2.92
CA ILE A 34 -13.75 -3.05 4.24
C ILE A 34 -12.78 -2.48 5.26
N GLY A 35 -11.49 -2.35 4.91
CA GLY A 35 -10.51 -1.74 5.81
C GLY A 35 -10.89 -0.31 6.18
N LEU A 36 -11.42 0.46 5.23
CA LEU A 36 -11.86 1.83 5.44
C LEU A 36 -13.09 1.90 6.36
N ILE A 37 -14.09 1.04 6.13
CA ILE A 37 -15.29 0.97 6.99
C ILE A 37 -14.89 0.57 8.41
N LEU A 38 -14.04 -0.45 8.55
CA LEU A 38 -13.57 -0.92 9.86
C LEU A 38 -12.77 0.16 10.59
N MET A 39 -11.94 0.92 9.86
CA MET A 39 -11.25 2.10 10.38
C MET A 39 -12.26 3.13 10.91
N TYR A 40 -13.26 3.53 10.12
CA TYR A 40 -14.27 4.50 10.54
C TYR A 40 -15.05 4.03 11.77
N ILE A 41 -15.43 2.75 11.83
CA ILE A 41 -16.12 2.16 13.00
C ILE A 41 -15.22 2.24 14.24
N ALA A 42 -13.94 1.90 14.12
CA ALA A 42 -12.99 1.99 15.23
C ALA A 42 -12.81 3.43 15.74
N VAL A 43 -12.85 4.43 14.84
CA VAL A 43 -12.84 5.86 15.21
C VAL A 43 -14.11 6.23 15.97
N LEU A 44 -15.29 5.89 15.44
CA LEU A 44 -16.59 6.27 16.01
C LEU A 44 -16.85 5.63 17.38
N LEU A 45 -16.38 4.41 17.59
CA LEU A 45 -16.49 3.70 18.88
C LEU A 45 -15.42 4.12 19.90
N ASN A 46 -14.57 5.11 19.57
CA ASN A 46 -13.46 5.55 20.42
C ASN A 46 -12.59 4.38 20.91
N TRP A 47 -12.29 3.42 20.04
CA TRP A 47 -11.39 2.32 20.38
C TRP A 47 -9.94 2.80 20.43
N TYR A 48 -9.57 3.48 21.52
CA TYR A 48 -8.23 3.99 21.77
C TYR A 48 -7.16 2.89 21.64
N TRP A 49 -7.47 1.67 22.11
CA TRP A 49 -6.58 0.51 21.98
C TRP A 49 -6.28 0.16 20.51
N PHE A 50 -7.25 0.31 19.61
CA PHE A 50 -7.07 0.08 18.17
C PHE A 50 -6.12 1.11 17.55
N TRP A 51 -6.24 2.38 17.95
CA TRP A 51 -5.32 3.44 17.53
C TRP A 51 -3.88 3.20 18.01
N GLY A 52 -3.71 2.63 19.21
CA GLY A 52 -2.41 2.20 19.69
C GLY A 52 -1.83 1.07 18.84
N LEU A 53 -2.64 0.05 18.53
CA LEU A 53 -2.21 -1.06 17.68
C LEU A 53 -1.84 -0.60 16.25
N LEU A 54 -2.60 0.32 15.68
CA LEU A 54 -2.32 0.92 14.37
C LEU A 54 -1.01 1.71 14.38
N SER A 55 -0.77 2.45 15.46
CA SER A 55 0.49 3.18 15.68
C SER A 55 1.69 2.23 15.70
N LEU A 56 1.57 1.11 16.41
CA LEU A 56 2.61 0.07 16.40
C LEU A 56 2.77 -0.54 15.00
N TYR A 57 1.65 -0.90 14.35
CA TYR A 57 1.65 -1.52 13.02
C TYR A 57 2.34 -0.63 11.97
N LEU A 58 2.25 0.69 12.11
CA LEU A 58 2.94 1.64 11.24
C LEU A 58 4.43 1.78 11.61
N VAL A 59 4.77 1.76 12.90
CA VAL A 59 6.15 1.92 13.35
C VAL A 59 7.01 0.69 13.04
N LEU A 60 6.47 -0.53 13.15
CA LEU A 60 7.20 -1.79 12.89
C LEU A 60 7.88 -1.84 11.51
N PRO A 61 7.16 -1.68 10.38
CA PRO A 61 7.78 -1.66 9.06
C PRO A 61 8.67 -0.43 8.90
N SER A 62 8.35 0.72 9.50
CA SER A 62 9.21 1.90 9.42
C SER A 62 10.58 1.67 10.08
N LEU A 63 10.63 0.90 11.16
CA LEU A 63 11.87 0.46 11.82
C LEU A 63 12.65 -0.55 10.98
N TYR A 64 11.94 -1.46 10.31
CA TYR A 64 12.55 -2.48 9.44
C TYR A 64 13.16 -1.87 8.16
N PHE A 65 12.41 -0.99 7.48
CA PHE A 65 12.87 -0.32 6.27
C PHE A 65 13.82 0.86 6.56
N GLY A 66 13.87 1.33 7.80
CA GLY A 66 14.70 2.47 8.19
C GLY A 66 14.22 3.80 7.59
N VAL A 67 12.94 3.88 7.20
CA VAL A 67 12.29 5.06 6.64
C VAL A 67 10.96 5.30 7.34
N THR A 68 10.79 6.49 7.91
CA THR A 68 9.55 6.94 8.56
C THR A 68 8.91 8.04 7.72
N TYR A 69 7.65 7.85 7.32
CA TYR A 69 6.85 8.88 6.65
C TYR A 69 6.07 9.67 7.69
N PHE A 70 6.58 10.85 8.07
CA PHE A 70 5.86 11.75 8.98
C PHE A 70 5.17 12.88 8.22
N VAL A 71 5.93 13.62 7.42
CA VAL A 71 5.45 14.60 6.43
C VAL A 71 6.24 14.40 5.13
N GLU A 72 7.53 14.09 5.29
CA GLU A 72 8.46 13.67 4.25
C GLU A 72 9.07 12.31 4.66
N PRO A 73 9.47 11.45 3.71
CA PRO A 73 10.22 10.24 4.03
C PRO A 73 11.54 10.60 4.72
N ILE A 74 11.67 10.26 6.00
CA ILE A 74 12.90 10.46 6.76
C ILE A 74 13.64 9.13 6.82
N ALA A 75 14.77 9.05 6.12
CA ALA A 75 15.67 7.92 6.20
C ALA A 75 16.55 8.02 7.45
N ARG A 76 16.72 6.89 8.15
CA ARG A 76 17.65 6.78 9.28
C ARG A 76 19.09 7.16 8.90
N GLN A 77 19.46 6.98 7.63
CA GLN A 77 20.80 7.28 7.11
C GLN A 77 21.07 8.78 6.99
N GLU A 78 20.04 9.59 6.71
CA GLU A 78 20.18 11.04 6.57
C GLU A 78 20.07 11.76 7.92
N ASN A 79 19.05 11.41 8.71
CA ASN A 79 18.74 12.09 9.96
C ASN A 79 18.41 11.08 11.08
N PRO A 80 19.41 10.45 11.71
CA PRO A 80 19.19 9.39 12.68
C PRO A 80 18.48 9.88 13.95
N ILE A 81 18.77 11.11 14.41
CA ILE A 81 18.15 11.70 15.61
C ILE A 81 16.64 11.88 15.38
N LEU A 82 16.28 12.45 14.24
CA LEU A 82 14.90 12.76 13.90
C LEU A 82 14.08 11.47 13.75
N PHE A 83 14.66 10.45 13.11
CA PHE A 83 14.10 9.11 13.01
C PHE A 83 13.80 8.49 14.39
N TRP A 84 14.74 8.57 15.33
CA TRP A 84 14.55 8.06 16.69
C TRP A 84 13.49 8.82 17.46
N ILE A 85 13.45 10.16 17.37
CA ILE A 85 12.42 10.99 18.01
C ILE A 85 11.03 10.60 17.52
N ILE A 86 10.86 10.48 16.19
CA ILE A 86 9.57 10.08 15.58
C ILE A 86 9.18 8.68 16.05
N SER A 87 10.12 7.73 16.00
CA SER A 87 9.87 6.35 16.42
C SER A 87 9.45 6.25 17.89
N ILE A 88 10.16 6.94 18.78
CA ILE A 88 9.82 7.00 20.22
C ILE A 88 8.47 7.67 20.42
N THR A 89 8.16 8.73 19.67
CA THR A 89 6.87 9.43 19.74
C THR A 89 5.72 8.48 19.37
N TRP A 90 5.86 7.70 18.29
CA TRP A 90 4.87 6.70 17.90
C TRP A 90 4.72 5.58 18.93
N ILE A 91 5.82 5.10 19.50
CA ILE A 91 5.79 4.07 20.56
C ILE A 91 5.11 4.62 21.83
N ALA A 92 5.47 5.82 22.26
CA ALA A 92 4.87 6.48 23.42
C ALA A 92 3.38 6.74 23.21
N PHE A 93 3.00 7.23 22.03
CA PHE A 93 1.60 7.43 21.65
C PHE A 93 0.81 6.12 21.71
N SER A 94 1.40 5.03 21.21
CA SER A 94 0.80 3.70 21.37
C SER A 94 0.63 3.35 22.84
N ILE A 95 1.66 3.48 23.69
CA ILE A 95 1.56 3.12 25.11
C ILE A 95 0.43 3.91 25.79
N VAL A 96 0.33 5.22 25.56
CA VAL A 96 -0.72 6.08 26.12
C VAL A 96 -2.11 5.61 25.68
N LEU A 97 -2.26 5.21 24.43
CA LEU A 97 -3.53 4.73 23.88
C LEU A 97 -3.91 3.32 24.35
N LEU A 98 -2.92 2.46 24.62
CA LEU A 98 -3.14 1.11 25.11
C LEU A 98 -3.40 1.07 26.63
N PHE A 99 -2.84 2.02 27.38
CA PHE A 99 -3.08 2.21 28.80
C PHE A 99 -3.88 3.50 29.02
N PRO A 100 -5.18 3.53 28.64
CA PRO A 100 -6.04 4.61 29.03
C PRO A 100 -6.01 4.69 30.56
N GLN A 101 -5.53 5.82 31.09
CA GLN A 101 -5.48 6.06 32.52
C GLN A 101 -6.89 5.85 33.06
N GLY A 102 -7.07 4.81 33.87
CA GLY A 102 -8.37 4.39 34.37
C GLY A 102 -9.10 5.57 35.01
N GLY A 103 -10.37 5.73 34.62
CA GLY A 103 -11.35 6.45 35.45
C GLY A 103 -11.73 5.64 36.68
#